data_AF-A0A2C5ZE14-F1
#
_entry.id   AF-A0A2C5ZE14-F1
#
_cell.length_a   1.000
_cell.length_b   1.000
_cell.length_c   1.000
_cell.angle_alpha   90.00
_cell.angle_beta   90.00
_cell.angle_gamma   90.00
#
_symmetry.space_group_name_H-M   'P 1'
#
loop_
_entity.id
_entity.type
_entity.pdbx_description
1 polymer ?
#
loop_
_entity_poly.entity_id
_entity_poly.type
_entity_poly.pdbx_seq_one_letter_code
_entity_poly.pdbx_strand_id
1 'polypeptide(L)'
;MPAAKPPLPKIRKAGLPESFVKAFEARQPADNHLWQKPPPGAARGPCPALNTLANHGYLPRDGKNITLAAVIDASFSAWLLLPDMTGLITTRGIVNSQHALDHQFNLSMTGHKSWMMEHDCSFSRLDKKEGDPLPFNQRVWTSSIISLFGNQFFRFFTLRSTLITPQLMAKAKIARLRDPFKQCDYSPIAAAEGALEIGMIISALQENDHPGAAKLSYVRGLFEQEKIVVDDDDKEVEKNALNGGLSGTLKLAQEALQSSSVMQRTSDGEKMSTIDDILKALKPTDTGAVIELRDLIVRVLGYPADMVTSLDKLIEKGMSQFPPGFGPPGFGPPGFGPPGFGPPGFGPPEFGPPGFGPPGASHLKDSPLKASLKGFLRAFLGAFPRARAHPKAPLKAPQKPLQAPLRKANQLRKANQLNPAKSQQKGNDLLRIRYHNVNKLEQTR
;
A
#
# COMPACT_ATOMS: atom_id res chain seq x y z
N MET A 1 -22.13 -12.04 20.96
CA MET A 1 -20.79 -12.21 21.56
C MET A 1 -20.15 -10.83 21.65
N PRO A 2 -19.73 -10.33 22.83
CA PRO A 2 -18.86 -9.16 22.89
C PRO A 2 -17.64 -9.43 22.02
N ALA A 3 -17.15 -8.42 21.29
CA ALA A 3 -15.97 -8.57 20.43
C ALA A 3 -14.79 -9.07 21.29
N ALA A 4 -14.24 -10.24 20.96
CA ALA A 4 -13.06 -10.75 21.64
C ALA A 4 -11.91 -9.73 21.52
N LYS A 5 -11.16 -9.56 22.61
CA LYS A 5 -9.97 -8.70 22.63
C LYS A 5 -8.98 -9.22 21.57
N PRO A 6 -8.39 -8.37 20.72
CA PRO A 6 -7.19 -8.80 20.01
C PRO A 6 -6.09 -9.09 21.06
N PRO A 7 -5.34 -10.18 20.91
CA PRO A 7 -4.21 -10.48 21.74
C PRO A 7 -3.18 -9.38 21.49
N LEU A 8 -2.62 -8.87 22.57
CA LEU A 8 -1.42 -8.07 22.45
C LEU A 8 -0.30 -9.00 21.97
N PRO A 9 0.53 -8.58 21.00
CA PRO A 9 1.67 -9.38 20.60
C PRO A 9 2.53 -9.66 21.82
N LYS A 10 2.67 -10.94 22.18
CA LYS A 10 3.67 -11.38 23.16
C LYS A 10 4.92 -11.76 22.38
N ILE A 11 6.11 -11.48 22.92
CA ILE A 11 7.37 -11.95 22.32
C ILE A 11 8.11 -12.86 23.27
N ARG A 12 8.84 -13.83 22.70
CA ARG A 12 9.79 -14.61 23.48
C ARG A 12 11.03 -13.78 23.70
N LYS A 13 11.20 -13.24 24.91
CA LYS A 13 12.33 -12.34 25.25
C LYS A 13 13.68 -13.06 25.30
N ALA A 14 13.68 -14.36 25.59
CA ALA A 14 14.90 -15.15 25.69
C ALA A 14 15.66 -15.17 24.35
N GLY A 15 16.92 -14.73 24.37
CA GLY A 15 17.78 -14.67 23.18
C GLY A 15 17.61 -13.42 22.31
N LEU A 16 16.72 -12.49 22.68
CA LEU A 16 16.62 -11.18 22.03
C LEU A 16 17.58 -10.17 22.68
N PRO A 17 18.12 -9.20 21.92
CA PRO A 17 18.89 -8.10 22.48
C PRO A 17 18.10 -7.32 23.53
N GLU A 18 18.75 -6.88 24.61
CA GLU A 18 18.11 -6.09 25.67
C GLU A 18 17.50 -4.79 25.12
N SER A 19 18.20 -4.13 24.19
CA SER A 19 17.74 -2.95 23.47
C SER A 19 16.40 -3.20 22.76
N PHE A 20 16.27 -4.35 22.11
CA PHE A 20 15.03 -4.78 21.45
C PHE A 20 13.90 -4.95 22.46
N VAL A 21 14.15 -5.68 23.54
CA VAL A 21 13.13 -5.95 24.58
C VAL A 21 12.63 -4.64 25.18
N LYS A 22 13.54 -3.70 25.49
CA LYS A 22 13.19 -2.38 26.00
C LYS A 22 12.34 -1.58 25.02
N ALA A 23 12.68 -1.60 23.73
CA ALA A 23 11.92 -0.90 22.69
C ALA A 23 10.52 -1.50 22.47
N PHE A 24 10.39 -2.82 22.60
CA PHE A 24 9.12 -3.53 22.59
C PHE A 24 8.26 -3.18 23.81
N GLU A 25 8.83 -3.20 25.01
CA GLU A 25 8.12 -2.89 26.25
C GLU A 25 7.61 -1.45 26.27
N ALA A 26 8.40 -0.50 25.78
CA ALA A 26 8.02 0.90 25.67
C ALA A 26 6.82 1.16 24.72
N ARG A 27 6.47 0.17 23.88
CA ARG A 27 5.41 0.26 22.87
C ARG A 27 4.27 -0.71 23.09
N GLN A 28 4.23 -1.34 24.27
CA GLN A 28 3.07 -2.14 24.61
C GLN A 28 1.85 -1.22 24.73
N PRO A 29 0.76 -1.56 24.04
CA PRO A 29 -0.39 -0.68 24.01
C PRO A 29 -1.03 -0.57 25.39
N ALA A 30 -1.44 0.65 25.74
CA ALA A 30 -2.13 0.94 27.00
C ALA A 30 -3.62 0.53 26.97
N ASP A 31 -4.19 0.37 25.78
CA ASP A 31 -5.59 0.01 25.52
C ASP A 31 -5.68 -1.38 24.83
N ASN A 32 -6.85 -1.99 24.88
CA ASN A 32 -7.07 -3.36 24.38
C ASN A 32 -7.24 -3.44 22.84
N HIS A 33 -7.09 -2.33 22.13
CA HIS A 33 -7.23 -2.15 20.68
C HIS A 33 -8.42 -2.85 20.06
N LEU A 34 -9.58 -2.83 20.73
CA LEU A 34 -10.78 -3.53 20.25
C LEU A 34 -11.13 -3.06 18.82
N TRP A 35 -11.46 -4.04 17.97
CA TRP A 35 -11.95 -3.75 16.63
C TRP A 35 -13.26 -2.97 16.73
N GLN A 36 -13.36 -1.90 15.96
CA GLN A 36 -14.58 -1.13 15.77
C GLN A 36 -14.75 -0.85 14.29
N LYS A 37 -16.01 -0.86 13.84
CA LYS A 37 -16.35 -0.43 12.48
C LYS A 37 -15.85 1.00 12.27
N PRO A 38 -15.32 1.35 11.07
CA PRO A 38 -14.97 2.73 10.76
C PRO A 38 -16.14 3.69 11.08
N PRO A 39 -15.90 4.81 11.78
CA PRO A 39 -16.95 5.80 12.02
C PRO A 39 -17.40 6.46 10.71
N PRO A 40 -18.61 7.04 10.65
CA PRO A 40 -19.06 7.79 9.48
C PRO A 40 -18.06 8.89 9.08
N GLY A 41 -17.68 8.93 7.80
CA GLY A 41 -16.72 9.91 7.28
C GLY A 41 -15.24 9.59 7.58
N ALA A 42 -14.94 8.39 8.08
CA ALA A 42 -13.57 7.89 8.20
C ALA A 42 -12.92 7.71 6.82
N ALA A 43 -11.63 8.02 6.74
CA ALA A 43 -10.79 7.73 5.59
C ALA A 43 -10.23 6.29 5.70
N ARG A 44 -10.29 5.56 4.59
CA ARG A 44 -9.69 4.24 4.41
C ARG A 44 -9.03 4.20 3.03
N GLY A 45 -7.95 3.45 2.91
CA GLY A 45 -7.15 3.33 1.68
C GLY A 45 -7.24 1.93 1.06
N PRO A 46 -6.49 1.68 -0.02
CA PRO A 46 -6.37 0.36 -0.64
C PRO A 46 -5.61 -0.65 0.25
N CYS A 47 -4.81 -0.19 1.23
CA CYS A 47 -4.04 -1.08 2.09
C CYS A 47 -4.91 -1.68 3.22
N PRO A 48 -5.16 -3.00 3.25
CA PRO A 48 -5.97 -3.62 4.31
C PRO A 48 -5.28 -3.55 5.68
N ALA A 49 -3.95 -3.53 5.72
CA ALA A 49 -3.19 -3.45 6.97
C ALA A 49 -3.39 -2.10 7.66
N LEU A 50 -3.19 -0.98 6.96
CA LEU A 50 -3.41 0.36 7.53
C LEU A 50 -4.86 0.56 7.98
N ASN A 51 -5.81 0.07 7.18
CA ASN A 51 -7.22 0.12 7.55
C ASN A 51 -7.53 -0.69 8.81
N THR A 52 -6.91 -1.86 8.97
CA THR A 52 -7.00 -2.69 10.17
C THR A 52 -6.44 -1.97 11.39
N LEU A 53 -5.27 -1.35 11.27
CA LEU A 53 -4.67 -0.57 12.36
C LEU A 53 -5.60 0.57 12.82
N ALA A 54 -6.25 1.28 11.89
CA ALA A 54 -7.25 2.30 12.23
C ALA A 54 -8.53 1.69 12.85
N ASN A 55 -9.01 0.54 12.36
CA ASN A 55 -10.17 -0.15 12.93
C ASN A 55 -9.93 -0.66 14.36
N HIS A 56 -8.67 -0.94 14.70
CA HIS A 56 -8.24 -1.33 16.03
C HIS A 56 -7.79 -0.15 16.90
N GLY A 57 -7.67 1.05 16.33
CA GLY A 57 -7.25 2.25 17.06
C GLY A 57 -5.76 2.32 17.35
N TYR A 58 -4.93 1.51 16.69
CA TYR A 58 -3.47 1.71 16.67
C TYR A 58 -3.11 2.97 15.88
N LEU A 59 -3.87 3.26 14.83
CA LEU A 59 -3.91 4.54 14.15
C LEU A 59 -5.20 5.29 14.53
N PRO A 60 -5.29 6.63 14.34
CA PRO A 60 -6.54 7.37 14.48
C PRO A 60 -7.70 6.64 13.80
N ARG A 61 -8.79 6.39 14.54
CA ARG A 61 -9.92 5.55 14.07
C ARG A 61 -10.62 6.13 12.85
N ASP A 62 -10.60 7.45 12.71
CA ASP A 62 -11.10 8.15 11.54
C ASP A 62 -10.15 8.09 10.33
N GLY A 63 -8.95 7.54 10.48
CA GLY A 63 -7.96 7.34 9.42
C GLY A 63 -7.35 8.63 8.87
N LYS A 64 -7.34 9.70 9.68
CA LYS A 64 -6.88 11.04 9.28
C LYS A 64 -5.68 11.50 10.09
N ASN A 65 -4.94 12.47 9.54
CA ASN A 65 -3.79 13.11 10.19
C ASN A 65 -2.74 12.11 10.69
N ILE A 66 -2.44 11.12 9.86
CA ILE A 66 -1.48 10.05 10.17
C ILE A 66 -0.08 10.52 9.78
N THR A 67 0.89 10.29 10.67
CA THR A 67 2.31 10.57 10.43
C THR A 67 3.06 9.27 10.11
N LEU A 68 4.25 9.41 9.50
CA LEU A 68 5.21 8.31 9.32
C LEU A 68 5.51 7.59 10.65
N ALA A 69 5.79 8.35 11.70
CA ALA A 69 6.01 7.84 13.05
C ALA A 69 4.86 6.98 13.57
N ALA A 70 3.62 7.44 13.39
CA ALA A 70 2.44 6.70 13.83
C ALA A 70 2.29 5.37 13.09
N VAL A 71 2.62 5.31 11.79
CA VAL A 71 2.58 4.05 11.03
C VAL A 71 3.62 3.04 11.53
N ILE A 72 4.84 3.51 11.80
CA ILE A 72 5.94 2.68 12.33
C ILE A 72 5.53 2.07 13.68
N ASP A 73 5.13 2.90 14.63
CA ASP A 73 4.76 2.44 15.97
C ASP A 73 3.51 1.57 15.97
N ALA A 74 2.48 1.93 15.20
CA ALA A 74 1.26 1.13 15.08
C ALA A 74 1.53 -0.26 14.51
N SER A 75 2.35 -0.36 13.47
CA SER A 75 2.66 -1.62 12.80
C SER A 75 3.53 -2.53 13.67
N PHE A 76 4.51 -1.96 14.37
CA PHE A 76 5.32 -2.69 15.32
C PHE A 76 4.49 -3.19 16.51
N SER A 77 3.64 -2.33 17.08
CA SER A 77 2.80 -2.67 18.25
C SER A 77 1.70 -3.68 17.94
N ALA A 78 1.22 -3.75 16.69
CA ALA A 78 0.17 -4.69 16.29
C ALA A 78 0.72 -6.03 15.76
N TRP A 79 1.83 -6.00 15.01
CA TRP A 79 2.30 -7.16 14.25
C TRP A 79 3.80 -7.44 14.36
N LEU A 80 4.56 -6.65 15.12
CA LEU A 80 6.02 -6.75 15.19
C LEU A 80 6.71 -6.58 13.82
N LEU A 81 6.05 -5.88 12.89
CA LEU A 81 6.71 -5.41 11.68
C LEU A 81 7.74 -4.36 12.07
N LEU A 82 9.00 -4.57 11.69
CA LEU A 82 10.08 -3.72 12.18
C LEU A 82 10.04 -2.33 11.50
N PRO A 83 10.64 -1.32 12.16
CA PRO A 83 10.63 0.05 11.67
C PRO A 83 11.29 0.23 10.29
N ASP A 84 12.26 -0.60 9.95
CA ASP A 84 12.95 -0.52 8.66
C ASP A 84 12.01 -0.79 7.47
N MET A 85 11.17 -1.83 7.57
CA MET A 85 10.22 -2.20 6.54
C MET A 85 9.09 -1.18 6.45
N THR A 86 8.41 -0.93 7.58
CA THR A 86 7.22 -0.08 7.64
C THR A 86 7.55 1.39 7.42
N GLY A 87 8.71 1.83 7.90
CA GLY A 87 9.26 3.15 7.64
C GLY A 87 9.58 3.35 6.18
N LEU A 88 10.34 2.44 5.55
CA LEU A 88 10.78 2.61 4.17
C LEU A 88 9.61 2.69 3.19
N ILE A 89 8.62 1.81 3.31
CA ILE A 89 7.45 1.81 2.42
C ILE A 89 6.57 3.06 2.61
N THR A 90 6.45 3.55 3.85
CA THR A 90 5.67 4.76 4.14
C THR A 90 6.39 6.02 3.66
N THR A 91 7.70 6.11 3.90
CA THR A 91 8.57 7.18 3.36
C THR A 91 8.50 7.24 1.85
N ARG A 92 8.53 6.08 1.16
CA ARG A 92 8.37 6.03 -0.30
C ARG A 92 7.06 6.70 -0.75
N GLY A 93 5.92 6.34 -0.13
CA GLY A 93 4.63 6.93 -0.46
C GLY A 93 4.59 8.45 -0.26
N ILE A 94 5.12 8.93 0.87
CA ILE A 94 5.19 10.36 1.21
C ILE A 94 6.06 11.12 0.20
N VAL A 95 7.26 10.64 -0.10
CA VAL A 95 8.19 11.29 -1.02
C VAL A 95 7.67 11.28 -2.46
N ASN A 96 7.07 10.17 -2.91
CA ASN A 96 6.42 10.10 -4.22
C ASN A 96 5.34 11.18 -4.36
N SER A 97 4.61 11.46 -3.27
CA SER A 97 3.59 12.51 -3.22
C SER A 97 4.15 13.94 -3.12
N GLN A 98 5.47 14.12 -3.23
CA GLN A 98 6.19 15.40 -3.17
C GLN A 98 6.03 16.12 -1.83
N HIS A 99 6.01 15.35 -0.73
CA HIS A 99 5.93 15.87 0.62
C HIS A 99 7.15 15.46 1.45
N ALA A 100 7.46 16.26 2.48
CA ALA A 100 8.48 15.94 3.47
C ALA A 100 7.98 14.88 4.48
N LEU A 101 8.88 14.25 5.23
CA LEU A 101 8.54 13.10 6.09
C LEU A 101 7.67 13.47 7.31
N ASP A 102 7.55 14.75 7.64
CA ASP A 102 6.64 15.29 8.66
C ASP A 102 5.19 15.45 8.17
N HIS A 103 4.93 15.16 6.89
CA HIS A 103 3.62 15.26 6.29
C HIS A 103 2.59 14.37 6.99
N GLN A 104 1.44 14.97 7.30
CA GLN A 104 0.27 14.28 7.81
C GLN A 104 -0.68 13.93 6.67
N PHE A 105 -1.06 12.67 6.57
CA PHE A 105 -1.92 12.18 5.49
C PHE A 105 -3.15 11.44 6.01
N ASN A 106 -4.16 11.33 5.14
CA ASN A 106 -5.33 10.49 5.38
C ASN A 106 -5.13 9.16 4.64
N LEU A 107 -5.64 8.05 5.18
CA LEU A 107 -5.44 6.73 4.58
C LEU A 107 -5.89 6.63 3.12
N SER A 108 -6.95 7.35 2.73
CA SER A 108 -7.44 7.40 1.35
C SER A 108 -6.41 7.96 0.36
N MET A 109 -5.47 8.79 0.82
CA MET A 109 -4.42 9.38 -0.03
C MET A 109 -3.46 8.32 -0.57
N THR A 110 -3.26 7.20 0.14
CA THR A 110 -2.39 6.12 -0.34
C THR A 110 -2.88 5.46 -1.63
N GLY A 111 -4.15 5.64 -2.00
CA GLY A 111 -4.71 5.22 -3.29
C GLY A 111 -4.63 6.28 -4.41
N HIS A 112 -4.12 7.48 -4.12
CA HIS A 112 -3.93 8.50 -5.15
C HIS A 112 -2.71 8.20 -6.03
N LYS A 113 -2.81 8.57 -7.31
CA LYS A 113 -1.72 8.38 -8.29
C LYS A 113 -0.41 9.05 -7.85
N SER A 114 -0.48 10.18 -7.15
CA SER A 114 0.71 10.89 -6.66
C SER A 114 1.51 10.08 -5.63
N TRP A 115 0.88 9.15 -4.91
CA TRP A 115 1.58 8.31 -3.93
C TRP A 115 2.33 7.14 -4.59
N MET A 116 1.95 6.76 -5.81
CA MET A 116 2.57 5.67 -6.58
C MET A 116 2.70 4.36 -5.79
N MET A 117 1.72 4.09 -4.91
CA MET A 117 1.61 2.86 -4.11
C MET A 117 0.56 1.90 -4.67
N GLU A 118 -0.55 2.42 -5.19
CA GLU A 118 -1.61 1.62 -5.79
C GLU A 118 -1.19 1.08 -7.17
N HIS A 119 -1.57 -0.17 -7.44
CA HIS A 119 -1.25 -0.86 -8.68
C HIS A 119 -2.34 -1.87 -9.06
N ASP A 120 -2.40 -2.15 -10.37
CA ASP A 120 -3.27 -3.17 -10.96
C ASP A 120 -2.90 -4.59 -10.46
N CYS A 121 -3.77 -5.57 -10.75
CA CYS A 121 -3.64 -6.96 -10.32
C CYS A 121 -3.68 -7.13 -8.78
N SER A 122 -4.40 -6.23 -8.10
CA SER A 122 -4.62 -6.29 -6.67
C SER A 122 -5.39 -7.56 -6.26
N PHE A 123 -5.10 -8.08 -5.05
CA PHE A 123 -5.74 -9.31 -4.56
C PHE A 123 -7.24 -9.19 -4.32
N SER A 124 -7.72 -7.98 -4.01
CA SER A 124 -9.07 -7.76 -3.48
C SER A 124 -9.64 -6.40 -3.86
N ARG A 125 -8.94 -5.62 -4.69
CA ARG A 125 -9.37 -4.29 -5.15
C ARG A 125 -9.57 -4.36 -6.66
N LEU A 126 -10.49 -3.54 -7.18
CA LEU A 126 -10.62 -3.38 -8.61
C LEU A 126 -9.38 -2.68 -9.16
N ASP A 127 -8.96 -3.03 -10.36
CA ASP A 127 -7.97 -2.24 -11.07
C ASP A 127 -8.60 -0.90 -11.45
N LYS A 128 -7.79 0.15 -11.59
CA LYS A 128 -8.30 1.51 -11.80
C LYS A 128 -9.18 1.66 -13.05
N LYS A 129 -8.89 0.87 -14.10
CA LYS A 129 -9.70 0.82 -15.32
C LYS A 129 -11.07 0.16 -15.12
N GLU A 130 -11.21 -0.66 -14.08
CA GLU A 130 -12.45 -1.37 -13.74
C GLU A 130 -13.34 -0.58 -12.77
N GLY A 131 -12.76 0.30 -11.95
CA GLY A 131 -13.51 1.12 -11.01
C GLY A 131 -12.63 1.75 -9.92
N ASP A 132 -13.25 2.10 -8.81
CA ASP A 132 -12.56 2.64 -7.62
C ASP A 132 -11.68 1.54 -6.98
N PRO A 133 -10.34 1.74 -6.90
CA PRO A 133 -9.41 0.77 -6.33
C PRO A 133 -9.33 0.84 -4.80
N LEU A 134 -10.01 1.77 -4.12
CA LEU A 134 -9.94 1.88 -2.66
C LEU A 134 -10.73 0.76 -1.94
N PRO A 135 -12.03 0.55 -2.22
CA PRO A 135 -12.84 -0.37 -1.43
C PRO A 135 -12.48 -1.84 -1.68
N PHE A 136 -12.59 -2.64 -0.61
CA PHE A 136 -12.57 -4.10 -0.73
C PHE A 136 -13.66 -4.57 -1.70
N ASN A 137 -13.27 -5.43 -2.64
CA ASN A 137 -14.14 -6.04 -3.63
C ASN A 137 -14.22 -7.56 -3.42
N GLN A 138 -15.37 -8.02 -2.94
CA GLN A 138 -15.61 -9.44 -2.67
C GLN A 138 -15.41 -10.32 -3.90
N ARG A 139 -15.78 -9.87 -5.11
CA ARG A 139 -15.65 -10.68 -6.33
C ARG A 139 -14.19 -10.89 -6.72
N VAL A 140 -13.39 -9.81 -6.68
CA VAL A 140 -11.95 -9.89 -6.93
C VAL A 140 -11.28 -10.81 -5.91
N TRP A 141 -11.57 -10.58 -4.63
CA TRP A 141 -11.01 -11.40 -3.55
C TRP A 141 -11.39 -12.88 -3.68
N THR A 142 -12.65 -13.17 -4.02
CA THR A 142 -13.14 -14.54 -4.24
C THR A 142 -12.35 -15.23 -5.35
N SER A 143 -12.04 -14.52 -6.45
CA SER A 143 -11.20 -15.05 -7.53
C SER A 143 -9.78 -15.39 -7.05
N SER A 144 -9.17 -14.54 -6.23
CA SER A 144 -7.85 -14.78 -5.67
C SER A 144 -7.86 -15.98 -4.72
N ILE A 145 -8.76 -16.01 -3.74
CA ILE A 145 -8.74 -17.02 -2.69
C ILE A 145 -9.18 -18.42 -3.17
N ILE A 146 -10.11 -18.54 -4.14
CA ILE A 146 -10.55 -19.85 -4.66
C ILE A 146 -9.39 -20.61 -5.30
N SER A 147 -8.50 -19.91 -6.00
CA SER A 147 -7.33 -20.51 -6.66
C SER A 147 -6.36 -21.20 -5.70
N LEU A 148 -6.37 -20.85 -4.41
CA LEU A 148 -5.56 -21.50 -3.39
C LEU A 148 -5.88 -22.99 -3.26
N PHE A 149 -7.13 -23.37 -3.53
CA PHE A 149 -7.65 -24.73 -3.35
C PHE A 149 -7.77 -25.53 -4.66
N GLY A 150 -7.52 -24.90 -5.81
CA GLY A 150 -7.66 -25.54 -7.13
C GLY A 150 -9.02 -26.22 -7.31
N ASN A 151 -9.01 -27.47 -7.79
CA ASN A 151 -10.24 -28.27 -7.98
C ASN A 151 -10.77 -28.89 -6.66
N GLN A 152 -10.08 -28.70 -5.53
CA GLN A 152 -10.52 -29.22 -4.23
C GLN A 152 -11.43 -28.20 -3.52
N PHE A 153 -12.48 -27.76 -4.22
CA PHE A 153 -13.43 -26.75 -3.74
C PHE A 153 -14.04 -27.09 -2.37
N PHE A 154 -14.17 -28.38 -2.01
CA PHE A 154 -14.63 -28.81 -0.69
C PHE A 154 -13.73 -28.33 0.47
N ARG A 155 -12.42 -28.09 0.24
CA ARG A 155 -11.49 -27.53 1.24
C ARG A 155 -11.72 -26.04 1.53
N PHE A 156 -12.42 -25.34 0.64
CA PHE A 156 -12.80 -23.93 0.81
C PHE A 156 -13.62 -23.70 2.10
N PHE A 157 -14.40 -24.71 2.51
CA PHE A 157 -15.30 -24.62 3.67
C PHE A 157 -14.73 -25.24 4.96
N THR A 158 -13.54 -25.87 4.94
CA THR A 158 -13.12 -26.76 6.03
C THR A 158 -11.80 -26.47 6.72
N LEU A 159 -11.06 -25.40 6.40
CA LEU A 159 -9.71 -25.27 6.97
C LEU A 159 -9.37 -23.85 7.44
N ARG A 160 -9.85 -23.49 8.64
CA ARG A 160 -9.32 -22.31 9.38
C ARG A 160 -7.80 -22.41 9.56
N SER A 161 -7.30 -23.61 9.80
CA SER A 161 -5.89 -23.95 10.01
C SER A 161 -5.11 -24.20 8.71
N THR A 162 -5.63 -23.86 7.52
CA THR A 162 -4.79 -23.90 6.31
C THR A 162 -3.66 -22.89 6.46
N LEU A 163 -2.43 -23.37 6.38
CA LEU A 163 -1.25 -22.53 6.35
C LEU A 163 -1.06 -21.96 4.95
N ILE A 164 -0.97 -20.64 4.88
CA ILE A 164 -0.78 -19.83 3.69
C ILE A 164 0.70 -19.45 3.63
N THR A 165 1.39 -19.92 2.59
CA THR A 165 2.80 -19.63 2.32
C THR A 165 2.94 -18.59 1.20
N PRO A 166 4.13 -18.02 0.96
CA PRO A 166 4.38 -17.15 -0.18
C PRO A 166 3.96 -17.77 -1.52
N GLN A 167 4.20 -19.07 -1.72
CA GLN A 167 3.86 -19.79 -2.95
C GLN A 167 2.35 -19.96 -3.12
N LEU A 168 1.59 -20.15 -2.02
CA LEU A 168 0.14 -20.17 -2.07
C LEU A 168 -0.41 -18.77 -2.41
N MET A 169 0.08 -17.72 -1.76
CA MET A 169 -0.31 -16.35 -2.12
C MET A 169 0.06 -15.99 -3.57
N ALA A 170 1.18 -16.50 -4.08
CA ALA A 170 1.54 -16.34 -5.48
C ALA A 170 0.51 -17.00 -6.42
N LYS A 171 -0.07 -18.16 -6.07
CA LYS A 171 -1.20 -18.74 -6.84
C LYS A 171 -2.40 -17.81 -6.88
N ALA A 172 -2.73 -17.16 -5.76
CA ALA A 172 -3.81 -16.17 -5.70
C ALA A 172 -3.54 -14.95 -6.59
N LYS A 173 -2.28 -14.52 -6.71
CA LYS A 173 -1.89 -13.44 -7.63
C LYS A 173 -1.94 -13.93 -9.08
N ILE A 174 -1.41 -15.11 -9.40
CA ILE A 174 -1.47 -15.71 -10.75
C ILE A 174 -2.92 -15.83 -11.26
N ALA A 175 -3.88 -16.12 -10.38
CA ALA A 175 -5.30 -16.14 -10.74
C ALA A 175 -5.81 -14.77 -11.22
N ARG A 176 -5.27 -13.67 -10.70
CA ARG A 176 -5.53 -12.30 -11.21
C ARG A 176 -4.84 -12.08 -12.55
N LEU A 177 -3.58 -12.51 -12.70
CA LEU A 177 -2.80 -12.34 -13.92
C LEU A 177 -3.36 -13.13 -15.12
N ARG A 178 -4.04 -14.25 -14.85
CA ARG A 178 -4.60 -15.14 -15.88
C ARG A 178 -6.08 -14.94 -16.12
N ASP A 179 -6.71 -13.94 -15.51
CA ASP A 179 -8.14 -13.69 -15.67
C ASP A 179 -8.45 -13.36 -17.15
N PRO A 180 -9.09 -14.28 -17.91
CA PRO A 180 -9.27 -14.10 -19.35
C PRO A 180 -10.29 -13.00 -19.67
N PHE A 181 -11.07 -12.56 -18.68
CA PHE A 181 -12.06 -11.50 -18.83
C PHE A 181 -11.53 -10.14 -18.39
N LYS A 182 -10.33 -10.08 -17.79
CA LYS A 182 -9.74 -8.88 -17.20
C LYS A 182 -8.22 -8.88 -17.38
N GLN A 183 -7.73 -8.08 -18.33
CA GLN A 183 -6.30 -7.85 -18.50
C GLN A 183 -5.86 -6.73 -17.57
N CYS A 184 -5.29 -7.12 -16.43
CA CYS A 184 -4.65 -6.20 -15.50
C CYS A 184 -3.24 -5.83 -16.00
N ASP A 185 -2.76 -4.61 -15.71
CA ASP A 185 -1.40 -4.21 -16.07
C ASP A 185 -0.38 -4.66 -15.02
N TYR A 186 0.23 -5.84 -15.24
CA TYR A 186 1.30 -6.38 -14.42
C TYR A 186 2.67 -5.76 -14.74
N SER A 187 2.76 -4.43 -14.63
CA SER A 187 4.00 -3.66 -14.78
C SER A 187 5.08 -4.08 -13.76
N PRO A 188 6.36 -3.68 -13.94
CA PRO A 188 7.41 -3.96 -12.96
C PRO A 188 7.08 -3.46 -11.55
N ILE A 189 6.41 -2.31 -11.42
CA ILE A 189 5.95 -1.79 -10.12
C ILE A 189 4.86 -2.71 -9.54
N ALA A 190 3.87 -3.11 -10.34
CA ALA A 190 2.81 -4.01 -9.88
C ALA A 190 3.35 -5.40 -9.46
N ALA A 191 4.37 -5.89 -10.15
CA ALA A 191 5.05 -7.14 -9.80
C ALA A 191 5.86 -7.00 -8.50
N ALA A 192 6.61 -5.92 -8.34
CA ALA A 192 7.41 -5.66 -7.14
C ALA A 192 6.54 -5.41 -5.90
N GLU A 193 5.56 -4.50 -5.99
CA GLU A 193 4.60 -4.22 -4.91
C GLU A 193 3.77 -5.47 -4.61
N GLY A 194 3.25 -6.16 -5.64
CA GLY A 194 2.47 -7.37 -5.46
C GLY A 194 3.24 -8.51 -4.78
N ALA A 195 4.55 -8.62 -5.00
CA ALA A 195 5.41 -9.56 -4.28
C ALA A 195 5.70 -9.08 -2.85
N LEU A 196 5.94 -7.78 -2.67
CA LEU A 196 6.17 -7.17 -1.36
C LEU A 196 4.94 -7.29 -0.45
N GLU A 197 3.73 -7.11 -0.98
CA GLU A 197 2.46 -7.37 -0.29
C GLU A 197 2.42 -8.80 0.28
N ILE A 198 2.83 -9.80 -0.50
CA ILE A 198 2.90 -11.20 -0.05
C ILE A 198 3.89 -11.33 1.10
N GLY A 199 5.10 -10.79 0.92
CA GLY A 199 6.13 -10.79 1.96
C GLY A 199 5.61 -10.17 3.25
N MET A 200 4.95 -9.01 3.18
CA MET A 200 4.41 -8.30 4.34
C MET A 200 3.27 -9.06 5.02
N ILE A 201 2.36 -9.68 4.25
CA ILE A 201 1.28 -10.51 4.79
C ILE A 201 1.87 -11.66 5.62
N ILE A 202 2.84 -12.37 5.07
CA ILE A 202 3.48 -13.48 5.78
C ILE A 202 4.31 -12.97 6.96
N SER A 203 5.09 -11.90 6.80
CA SER A 203 5.87 -11.30 7.89
C SER A 203 5.01 -10.92 9.10
N ALA A 204 3.84 -10.32 8.87
CA ALA A 204 2.94 -9.88 9.93
C ALA A 204 2.14 -11.01 10.59
N LEU A 205 1.71 -12.00 9.79
CA LEU A 205 0.71 -12.99 10.18
C LEU A 205 1.27 -14.41 10.35
N GLN A 206 2.58 -14.62 10.18
CA GLN A 206 3.17 -15.95 10.33
C GLN A 206 2.98 -16.53 11.74
N GLU A 207 2.88 -17.85 11.78
CA GLU A 207 2.84 -18.64 13.00
C GLU A 207 4.25 -18.89 13.54
N ASN A 208 4.37 -19.07 14.85
CA ASN A 208 5.66 -19.29 15.50
C ASN A 208 6.22 -20.69 15.28
N ASP A 209 5.33 -21.68 15.25
CA ASP A 209 5.64 -23.08 14.97
C ASP A 209 5.73 -23.37 13.46
N HIS A 210 5.26 -22.44 12.62
CA HIS A 210 5.35 -22.52 11.15
C HIS A 210 5.88 -21.21 10.55
N PRO A 211 7.15 -20.84 10.80
CA PRO A 211 7.75 -19.62 10.26
C PRO A 211 7.67 -19.61 8.72
N GLY A 212 7.32 -18.45 8.16
CA GLY A 212 7.06 -18.31 6.72
C GLY A 212 5.68 -18.78 6.25
N ALA A 213 4.77 -19.13 7.17
CA ALA A 213 3.38 -19.43 6.83
C ALA A 213 2.39 -18.81 7.83
N ALA A 214 1.26 -18.30 7.33
CA ALA A 214 0.21 -17.67 8.13
C ALA A 214 -1.08 -18.49 8.09
N LYS A 215 -1.89 -18.50 9.16
CA LYS A 215 -3.23 -19.10 9.11
C LYS A 215 -4.12 -18.37 8.10
N LEU A 216 -4.87 -19.13 7.31
CA LEU A 216 -5.84 -18.58 6.36
C LEU A 216 -6.88 -17.69 7.03
N SER A 217 -7.32 -18.04 8.25
CA SER A 217 -8.23 -17.22 9.05
C SER A 217 -7.70 -15.80 9.26
N TYR A 218 -6.40 -15.63 9.47
CA TYR A 218 -5.77 -14.32 9.67
C TYR A 218 -5.73 -13.53 8.38
N VAL A 219 -5.33 -14.17 7.27
CA VAL A 219 -5.33 -13.54 5.95
C VAL A 219 -6.73 -13.09 5.56
N ARG A 220 -7.75 -13.93 5.77
CA ARG A 220 -9.15 -13.55 5.52
C ARG A 220 -9.62 -12.44 6.45
N GLY A 221 -9.25 -12.46 7.72
CA GLY A 221 -9.54 -11.39 8.68
C GLY A 221 -9.01 -10.04 8.20
N LEU A 222 -7.77 -10.02 7.74
CA LEU A 222 -7.11 -8.83 7.21
C LEU A 222 -7.83 -8.27 5.98
N PHE A 223 -8.21 -9.12 5.03
CA PHE A 223 -8.83 -8.67 3.76
C PHE A 223 -10.34 -8.42 3.86
N GLU A 224 -11.10 -9.34 4.45
CA GLU A 224 -12.56 -9.35 4.42
C GLU A 224 -13.18 -8.46 5.50
N GLN A 225 -12.47 -8.29 6.62
CA GLN A 225 -12.98 -7.62 7.82
C GLN A 225 -12.09 -6.46 8.27
N GLU A 226 -10.88 -6.34 7.70
CA GLU A 226 -9.85 -5.41 8.15
C GLU A 226 -9.71 -5.46 9.67
N LYS A 227 -9.46 -6.68 10.14
CA LYS A 227 -9.47 -7.09 11.54
C LYS A 227 -8.32 -8.04 11.84
N ILE A 228 -7.68 -7.83 12.98
CA ILE A 228 -6.76 -8.80 13.59
C ILE A 228 -7.62 -9.94 14.16
N VAL A 229 -7.50 -11.12 13.54
CA VAL A 229 -8.19 -12.35 13.94
C VAL A 229 -7.27 -13.20 14.80
N VAL A 230 -7.88 -13.98 15.67
CA VAL A 230 -7.25 -14.85 16.65
C VAL A 230 -8.10 -16.11 16.64
N ASP A 231 -7.47 -17.24 16.39
CA ASP A 231 -8.16 -18.51 16.58
C ASP A 231 -7.97 -18.96 18.04
N ASP A 232 -8.88 -19.81 18.53
CA ASP A 232 -8.92 -20.20 19.94
C ASP A 232 -7.65 -20.92 20.41
N ASP A 233 -6.86 -21.45 19.47
CA ASP A 233 -5.59 -22.18 19.69
C ASP A 233 -4.41 -21.25 20.03
N ASP A 234 -4.54 -19.93 19.85
CA ASP A 234 -3.41 -18.97 19.83
C ASP A 234 -3.26 -18.09 21.08
N LYS A 235 -4.02 -18.38 22.14
CA LYS A 235 -4.13 -17.48 23.31
C LYS A 235 -2.85 -17.34 24.14
N GLU A 236 -1.82 -18.16 23.88
CA GLU A 236 -0.62 -18.26 24.71
C GLU A 236 0.71 -18.23 23.93
N VAL A 237 0.71 -18.12 22.59
CA VAL A 237 1.95 -18.31 21.80
C VAL A 237 2.76 -17.02 21.69
N GLU A 238 3.95 -16.98 22.30
CA GLU A 238 4.91 -15.89 22.17
C GLU A 238 5.56 -15.85 20.79
N LYS A 239 5.56 -14.67 20.14
CA LYS A 239 6.14 -14.46 18.82
C LYS A 239 7.66 -14.33 18.81
N ASN A 240 8.29 -14.86 17.76
CA ASN A 240 9.68 -14.56 17.42
C ASN A 240 9.76 -13.22 16.71
N ALA A 241 10.40 -12.24 17.35
CA ALA A 241 10.28 -10.84 16.97
C ALA A 241 11.13 -10.41 15.75
N LEU A 242 11.97 -11.29 15.20
CA LEU A 242 12.98 -10.95 14.18
C LEU A 242 12.54 -11.12 12.72
N ASN A 243 11.34 -11.64 12.45
CA ASN A 243 10.94 -12.00 11.08
C ASN A 243 10.17 -10.90 10.32
N GLY A 244 9.92 -9.74 10.97
CA GLY A 244 9.11 -8.64 10.44
C GLY A 244 9.87 -7.50 9.74
N GLY A 245 11.19 -7.62 9.58
CA GLY A 245 12.04 -6.56 9.00
C GLY A 245 12.18 -6.60 7.48
N LEU A 246 12.83 -5.59 6.92
CA LEU A 246 12.93 -5.38 5.47
C LEU A 246 13.58 -6.58 4.77
N SER A 247 14.70 -7.07 5.30
CA SER A 247 15.42 -8.21 4.70
C SER A 247 14.61 -9.51 4.71
N GLY A 248 13.86 -9.78 5.79
CA GLY A 248 13.00 -10.97 5.88
C GLY A 248 11.81 -10.87 4.91
N THR A 249 11.17 -9.70 4.88
CA THR A 249 10.03 -9.41 4.00
C THR A 249 10.42 -9.57 2.53
N LEU A 250 11.58 -9.02 2.13
CA LEU A 250 12.10 -9.12 0.75
C LEU A 250 12.45 -10.55 0.35
N LYS A 251 12.92 -11.40 1.28
CA LYS A 251 13.14 -12.83 1.00
C LYS A 251 11.83 -13.54 0.71
N LEU A 252 10.79 -13.32 1.52
CA LEU A 252 9.46 -13.89 1.30
C LEU A 252 8.83 -13.40 -0.02
N ALA A 253 9.02 -12.12 -0.36
CA ALA A 253 8.61 -11.55 -1.64
C ALA A 253 9.33 -12.23 -2.82
N GLN A 254 10.65 -12.41 -2.72
CA GLN A 254 11.44 -13.12 -3.72
C GLN A 254 10.97 -14.59 -3.88
N GLU A 255 10.71 -15.29 -2.78
CA GLU A 255 10.17 -16.65 -2.81
C GLU A 255 8.82 -16.73 -3.54
N ALA A 256 7.94 -15.74 -3.34
CA ALA A 256 6.68 -15.64 -4.05
C ALA A 256 6.89 -15.47 -5.56
N LEU A 257 7.79 -14.57 -5.99
CA LEU A 257 8.13 -14.38 -7.40
C LEU A 257 8.71 -15.65 -8.02
N GLN A 258 9.62 -16.31 -7.31
CA GLN A 258 10.31 -17.52 -7.78
C GLN A 258 9.42 -18.76 -7.85
N SER A 259 8.20 -18.70 -7.29
CA SER A 259 7.24 -19.80 -7.34
C SER A 259 6.69 -20.11 -8.75
N SER A 260 6.75 -19.15 -9.68
CA SER A 260 6.23 -19.33 -11.04
C SER A 260 6.81 -18.34 -12.04
N SER A 261 7.10 -18.79 -13.25
CA SER A 261 7.49 -17.92 -14.36
C SER A 261 6.42 -16.89 -14.74
N VAL A 262 5.15 -17.11 -14.40
CA VAL A 262 4.08 -16.11 -14.59
C VAL A 262 4.23 -14.94 -13.65
N MET A 263 4.63 -15.18 -12.39
CA MET A 263 4.90 -14.10 -11.43
C MET A 263 6.11 -13.26 -11.83
N GLN A 264 7.06 -13.85 -12.56
CA GLN A 264 8.31 -13.20 -12.95
C GLN A 264 8.21 -12.38 -14.23
N ARG A 265 7.15 -12.53 -15.03
CA ARG A 265 7.04 -11.89 -16.35
C ARG A 265 6.13 -10.67 -16.25
N THR A 266 6.74 -9.49 -16.36
CA THR A 266 6.00 -8.22 -16.36
C THR A 266 5.41 -7.93 -17.74
N SER A 267 4.41 -7.04 -17.79
CA SER A 267 3.71 -6.65 -19.03
C SER A 267 4.63 -6.05 -20.09
N ASP A 268 5.73 -5.42 -19.70
CA ASP A 268 6.75 -4.82 -20.59
C ASP A 268 7.83 -5.83 -21.04
N GLY A 269 7.75 -7.08 -20.57
CA GLY A 269 8.68 -8.14 -20.94
C GLY A 269 9.94 -8.20 -20.08
N GLU A 270 10.10 -7.33 -19.08
CA GLU A 270 11.17 -7.47 -18.09
C GLU A 270 10.96 -8.71 -17.19
N LYS A 271 12.06 -9.18 -16.58
CA LYS A 271 12.03 -10.28 -15.63
C LYS A 271 12.18 -9.75 -14.21
N MET A 272 11.22 -10.06 -13.35
CA MET A 272 11.19 -9.73 -11.93
C MET A 272 11.44 -11.00 -11.11
N SER A 273 12.64 -11.20 -10.54
CA SER A 273 12.98 -12.48 -9.90
C SER A 273 13.83 -12.39 -8.63
N THR A 274 14.49 -11.26 -8.39
CA THR A 274 15.44 -11.09 -7.29
C THR A 274 15.06 -9.91 -6.40
N ILE A 275 15.61 -9.87 -5.19
CA ILE A 275 15.49 -8.70 -4.31
C ILE A 275 16.00 -7.42 -5.00
N ASP A 276 17.08 -7.51 -5.77
CA ASP A 276 17.60 -6.34 -6.50
C ASP A 276 16.63 -5.87 -7.59
N ASP A 277 15.92 -6.78 -8.26
CA ASP A 277 14.86 -6.39 -9.22
C ASP A 277 13.72 -5.66 -8.51
N ILE A 278 13.28 -6.19 -7.35
CA ILE A 278 12.24 -5.55 -6.52
C ILE A 278 12.68 -4.14 -6.14
N LEU A 279 13.86 -4.00 -5.55
CA LEU A 279 14.38 -2.70 -5.13
C LEU A 279 14.56 -1.76 -6.33
N LYS A 280 15.05 -2.23 -7.47
CA LYS A 280 15.19 -1.42 -8.68
C LYS A 280 13.84 -0.90 -9.18
N ALA A 281 12.81 -1.74 -9.20
CA ALA A 281 11.48 -1.35 -9.66
C ALA A 281 10.78 -0.39 -8.69
N LEU A 282 10.91 -0.63 -7.39
CA LEU A 282 10.32 0.24 -6.37
C LEU A 282 11.06 1.57 -6.26
N LYS A 283 12.35 1.62 -6.66
CA LYS A 283 13.29 2.72 -6.46
C LYS A 283 13.17 3.21 -5.01
N PRO A 284 13.65 2.42 -4.01
CA PRO A 284 13.58 2.84 -2.63
C PRO A 284 14.13 4.25 -2.54
N THR A 285 13.45 5.08 -1.77
CA THR A 285 13.56 6.54 -1.70
C THR A 285 14.99 7.05 -1.81
N ASP A 286 15.20 8.29 -2.29
CA ASP A 286 16.54 8.85 -2.38
C ASP A 286 17.30 8.73 -1.05
N THR A 287 18.63 8.63 -1.15
CA THR A 287 19.50 8.38 0.00
C THR A 287 19.28 9.38 1.14
N GLY A 288 18.94 10.64 0.84
CA GLY A 288 18.66 11.66 1.84
C GLY A 288 17.43 11.32 2.68
N ALA A 289 16.34 10.93 2.04
CA ALA A 289 15.12 10.51 2.74
C ALA A 289 15.31 9.22 3.56
N VAL A 290 16.17 8.30 3.12
CA VAL A 290 16.50 7.09 3.91
C VAL A 290 17.33 7.46 5.15
N ILE A 291 18.24 8.43 5.05
CA ILE A 291 18.98 8.98 6.19
C ILE A 291 18.01 9.64 7.18
N GLU A 292 17.10 10.48 6.70
CA GLU A 292 16.10 11.17 7.54
C GLU A 292 15.17 10.15 8.23
N LEU A 293 14.71 9.13 7.51
CA LEU A 293 13.92 8.03 8.08
C LEU A 293 14.70 7.31 9.19
N ARG A 294 15.97 6.99 8.95
CA ARG A 294 16.82 6.33 9.95
C ARG A 294 16.96 7.20 11.20
N ASP A 295 17.17 8.50 11.02
CA ASP A 295 17.30 9.45 12.14
C ASP A 295 16.00 9.56 12.93
N LEU A 296 14.85 9.66 12.24
CA LEU A 296 13.52 9.60 12.86
C LEU A 296 13.37 8.33 13.71
N ILE A 297 13.68 7.16 13.16
CA ILE A 297 13.51 5.89 13.88
C ILE A 297 14.42 5.81 15.12
N VAL A 298 15.70 6.15 14.97
CA VAL A 298 16.69 5.92 16.04
C VAL A 298 16.70 7.05 17.06
N ARG A 299 16.67 8.31 16.63
CA ARG A 299 16.83 9.46 17.53
C ARG A 299 15.51 9.99 18.06
N VAL A 300 14.48 10.04 17.24
CA VAL A 300 13.18 10.62 17.63
C VAL A 300 12.29 9.57 18.27
N LEU A 301 12.13 8.42 17.62
CA LEU A 301 11.33 7.32 18.16
C LEU A 301 12.11 6.48 19.18
N GLY A 302 13.44 6.53 19.19
CA GLY A 302 14.25 5.80 20.18
C GLY A 302 14.26 4.29 19.93
N TYR A 303 14.05 3.83 18.69
CA TYR A 303 14.31 2.44 18.37
C TYR A 303 15.82 2.15 18.34
N PRO A 304 16.24 0.96 18.76
CA PRO A 304 17.61 0.50 18.64
C PRO A 304 18.10 0.52 17.19
N ALA A 305 19.35 0.94 16.99
CA ALA A 305 19.97 1.01 15.67
C ALA A 305 20.09 -0.37 14.99
N ASP A 306 20.23 -1.44 15.76
CA ASP A 306 20.30 -2.82 15.25
C ASP A 306 18.99 -3.27 14.58
N MET A 307 17.85 -2.65 14.92
CA MET A 307 16.55 -2.91 14.28
C MET A 307 16.43 -2.28 12.87
N VAL A 308 17.38 -1.42 12.47
CA VAL A 308 17.36 -0.71 11.19
C VAL A 308 18.64 -0.83 10.36
N THR A 309 19.45 -1.87 10.63
CA THR A 309 20.69 -2.13 9.87
C THR A 309 20.47 -2.33 8.37
N SER A 310 19.25 -2.70 7.95
CA SER A 310 18.91 -2.78 6.54
C SER A 310 18.86 -1.40 5.86
N LEU A 311 18.49 -0.35 6.60
CA LEU A 311 18.54 1.03 6.13
C LEU A 311 19.99 1.49 5.96
N ASP A 312 20.88 1.11 6.89
CA ASP A 312 22.32 1.40 6.77
C ASP A 312 22.89 0.85 5.47
N LYS A 313 22.56 -0.41 5.13
CA LYS A 313 22.98 -1.02 3.86
C LYS A 313 22.43 -0.31 2.64
N LEU A 314 21.20 0.21 2.70
CA LEU A 314 20.62 0.99 1.60
C LEU A 314 21.33 2.34 1.44
N ILE A 315 21.68 2.99 2.56
CA ILE A 315 22.43 4.25 2.56
C ILE A 315 23.82 4.04 1.96
N GLU A 316 24.55 3.02 2.42
CA GLU A 316 25.87 2.65 1.88
C GLU A 316 25.80 2.35 0.37
N LYS A 317 24.83 1.55 -0.06
CA LYS A 317 24.60 1.24 -1.48
C LYS A 317 24.27 2.50 -2.29
N GLY A 318 23.46 3.41 -1.74
CA GLY A 318 23.13 4.69 -2.37
C GLY A 318 24.35 5.62 -2.49
N MET A 319 25.17 5.72 -1.44
CA MET A 319 26.39 6.53 -1.44
C MET A 319 27.44 5.99 -2.41
N SER A 320 27.56 4.67 -2.55
CA SER A 320 28.52 4.03 -3.47
C SER A 320 28.23 4.27 -4.96
N GLN A 321 27.02 4.74 -5.31
CA GLN A 321 26.66 5.10 -6.68
C GLN A 321 27.17 6.49 -7.10
N PHE A 322 27.72 7.26 -6.17
CA PHE A 322 28.34 8.55 -6.47
C PHE A 322 29.87 8.41 -6.58
N PRO A 323 30.51 9.04 -7.58
CA PRO A 323 31.96 9.01 -7.69
C PRO A 323 32.63 9.69 -6.47
N PRO A 324 33.84 9.25 -6.07
CA PRO A 324 34.55 9.86 -4.95
C PRO A 324 34.68 11.37 -5.13
N GLY A 325 34.08 12.15 -4.22
CA GLY A 325 34.12 13.63 -4.24
C GLY A 325 32.82 14.33 -4.64
N PHE A 326 31.80 13.62 -5.10
CA PHE A 326 30.46 14.18 -5.31
C PHE A 326 29.47 13.56 -4.31
N GLY A 327 29.25 14.21 -3.16
CA GLY A 327 28.15 13.86 -2.27
C GLY A 327 26.78 14.19 -2.91
N PRO A 328 25.68 13.62 -2.41
CA PRO A 328 24.34 14.00 -2.87
C PRO A 328 24.09 15.51 -2.67
N PRO A 329 23.31 16.18 -3.54
CA PRO A 329 23.01 17.59 -3.40
C PRO A 329 22.41 17.90 -2.02
N GLY A 330 23.03 18.81 -1.26
CA GLY A 330 22.56 19.23 0.07
C GLY A 330 23.36 18.66 1.26
N PHE A 331 24.31 17.75 1.05
CA PHE A 331 25.20 17.26 2.09
C PHE A 331 26.59 17.93 2.01
N GLY A 332 26.68 19.14 2.55
CA GLY A 332 27.95 19.78 2.88
C GLY A 332 27.75 20.77 4.02
N PRO A 333 28.61 20.80 5.06
CA PRO A 333 28.62 21.93 5.99
C PRO A 333 28.91 23.21 5.18
N PRO A 334 28.32 24.37 5.54
CA PRO A 334 28.62 25.63 4.87
C PRO A 334 30.13 25.90 4.93
N GLY A 335 30.81 25.85 3.77
CA GLY A 335 32.17 26.38 3.64
C GLY A 335 33.34 25.41 3.43
N PHE A 336 33.12 24.11 3.14
CA PHE A 336 34.24 23.22 2.76
C PHE A 336 33.97 22.49 1.43
N GLY A 337 34.07 23.23 0.33
CA GLY A 337 34.38 22.68 -0.99
C GLY A 337 35.86 22.94 -1.31
N PRO A 338 36.60 22.00 -1.93
CA PRO A 338 37.98 22.27 -2.34
C PRO A 338 38.02 23.40 -3.40
N PRO A 339 39.07 24.24 -3.44
CA PRO A 339 39.19 25.32 -4.41
C PRO A 339 39.15 24.77 -5.85
N GLY A 340 38.19 25.26 -6.64
CA GLY A 340 37.98 24.81 -8.02
C GLY A 340 39.15 25.20 -8.94
N PHE A 341 39.67 24.21 -9.68
CA PHE A 341 40.43 24.44 -10.91
C PHE A 341 39.46 24.39 -12.09
N GLY A 342 38.87 25.53 -12.42
CA GLY A 342 38.22 25.77 -13.70
C GLY A 342 39.03 26.80 -14.51
N PRO A 343 39.28 26.60 -15.81
CA PRO A 343 40.02 27.57 -16.61
C PRO A 343 39.20 28.87 -16.82
N PRO A 344 39.84 30.06 -16.89
CA PRO A 344 39.13 31.34 -16.99
C PRO A 344 38.38 31.51 -18.32
N GLY A 345 37.22 32.16 -18.23
CA GLY A 345 36.24 32.29 -19.30
C GLY A 345 36.61 33.21 -20.47
N PHE A 346 35.99 32.90 -21.61
CA PHE A 346 35.77 33.79 -22.74
C PHE A 346 34.31 33.67 -23.17
N GLY A 347 33.46 34.60 -22.71
CA GLY A 347 32.14 34.84 -23.28
C GLY A 347 32.15 36.21 -23.98
N PRO A 348 31.69 36.35 -25.23
CA PRO A 348 31.62 37.65 -25.89
C PRO A 348 30.40 38.48 -25.40
N PRO A 349 30.46 39.82 -25.48
CA PRO A 349 29.48 40.71 -24.84
C PRO A 349 28.17 40.86 -25.61
N GLU A 350 27.09 41.08 -24.86
CA GLU A 350 25.75 41.45 -25.35
C GLU A 350 25.74 42.78 -26.11
N PHE A 351 25.07 42.80 -27.26
CA PHE A 351 24.59 44.00 -27.95
C PHE A 351 23.13 43.77 -28.40
N GLY A 352 22.17 44.48 -27.81
CA GLY A 352 20.91 44.89 -28.47
C GLY A 352 21.02 46.36 -28.92
N PRO A 353 20.06 47.01 -29.64
CA PRO A 353 18.60 46.76 -29.76
C PRO A 353 18.06 47.07 -31.22
N PRO A 354 16.84 47.63 -31.51
CA PRO A 354 15.44 47.34 -31.13
C PRO A 354 14.45 47.12 -32.33
N GLY A 355 13.32 46.43 -32.05
CA GLY A 355 11.91 46.64 -32.50
C GLY A 355 11.51 46.91 -33.96
N PHE A 356 10.53 46.14 -34.48
CA PHE A 356 9.38 46.63 -35.29
C PHE A 356 8.31 45.52 -35.43
N GLY A 357 7.03 45.87 -35.25
CA GLY A 357 5.87 44.97 -35.35
C GLY A 357 5.40 44.68 -36.80
N PRO A 358 4.36 43.85 -36.99
CA PRO A 358 4.06 43.16 -38.25
C PRO A 358 3.11 43.94 -39.19
N PRO A 359 3.14 43.65 -40.50
CA PRO A 359 1.93 43.20 -41.22
C PRO A 359 2.27 42.09 -42.25
N GLY A 360 1.41 41.13 -42.57
CA GLY A 360 0.21 41.29 -43.41
C GLY A 360 0.23 40.19 -44.49
N ALA A 361 -0.92 39.60 -44.79
CA ALA A 361 -1.09 38.41 -45.64
C ALA A 361 -1.05 38.69 -47.15
N SER A 362 -0.62 37.71 -47.97
CA SER A 362 -1.23 37.40 -49.28
C SER A 362 -0.59 36.20 -50.03
N HIS A 363 -1.45 35.24 -50.39
CA HIS A 363 -1.54 34.42 -51.62
C HIS A 363 -0.35 34.23 -52.60
N LEU A 364 -0.13 32.96 -53.02
CA LEU A 364 -0.06 32.41 -54.41
C LEU A 364 0.53 30.98 -54.34
N LYS A 365 -0.24 29.89 -54.53
CA LYS A 365 -0.46 29.12 -55.78
C LYS A 365 0.81 28.89 -56.62
N ASP A 366 1.31 27.64 -56.65
CA ASP A 366 1.27 26.75 -57.83
C ASP A 366 1.96 25.39 -57.58
N SER A 367 1.23 24.32 -57.91
CA SER A 367 1.65 22.92 -58.15
C SER A 367 2.36 22.78 -59.53
N PRO A 368 2.93 21.63 -60.01
CA PRO A 368 2.71 20.22 -59.58
C PRO A 368 3.95 19.26 -59.64
N LEU A 369 3.83 18.11 -58.99
CA LEU A 369 4.45 16.85 -59.48
C LEU A 369 3.57 15.66 -59.07
N LYS A 370 3.00 15.01 -60.09
CA LYS A 370 2.18 13.79 -60.03
C LYS A 370 3.02 12.59 -60.48
N ALA A 371 2.49 11.42 -60.15
CA ALA A 371 2.81 10.06 -60.62
C ALA A 371 3.94 9.38 -59.83
N SER A 372 3.89 8.09 -59.46
CA SER A 372 3.07 6.92 -59.79
C SER A 372 3.60 5.80 -58.86
N LEU A 373 2.96 4.70 -58.48
CA LEU A 373 1.63 4.14 -58.61
C LEU A 373 1.58 2.99 -57.59
N LYS A 374 0.40 2.82 -56.99
CA LYS A 374 -0.13 1.56 -56.45
C LYS A 374 0.40 0.31 -57.16
N GLY A 375 0.89 -0.65 -56.37
CA GLY A 375 1.06 -2.01 -56.86
C GLY A 375 1.93 -2.90 -56.00
N PHE A 376 1.60 -3.13 -54.72
CA PHE A 376 2.08 -4.33 -54.01
C PHE A 376 1.23 -4.62 -52.76
N LEU A 377 -0.03 -5.01 -52.98
CA LEU A 377 -0.86 -5.68 -51.98
C LEU A 377 -1.59 -6.84 -52.65
N ARG A 378 -0.85 -7.91 -52.97
CA ARG A 378 -1.40 -9.20 -53.40
C ARG A 378 -0.30 -10.27 -53.48
N ALA A 379 0.03 -10.86 -52.34
CA ALA A 379 0.54 -12.24 -52.24
C ALA A 379 0.83 -12.51 -50.77
N PHE A 380 -0.12 -13.12 -50.07
CA PHE A 380 0.05 -14.07 -48.97
C PHE A 380 -1.29 -14.12 -48.24
N LEU A 381 -2.20 -14.97 -48.75
CA LEU A 381 -3.24 -15.70 -48.02
C LEU A 381 -4.18 -16.41 -49.02
N GLY A 382 -4.03 -17.73 -49.08
CA GLY A 382 -4.89 -18.71 -49.74
C GLY A 382 -4.21 -20.06 -49.53
N ALA A 383 -4.83 -21.12 -49.02
CA ALA A 383 -6.22 -21.52 -49.09
C ALA A 383 -6.57 -22.50 -47.95
N PHE A 384 -7.87 -22.69 -47.70
CA PHE A 384 -8.63 -23.94 -47.39
C PHE A 384 -9.94 -23.60 -46.62
N PRO A 385 -11.03 -24.40 -46.73
CA PRO A 385 -12.29 -23.91 -47.29
C PRO A 385 -13.45 -23.77 -46.29
N ARG A 386 -14.47 -23.02 -46.75
CA ARG A 386 -15.75 -22.73 -46.11
C ARG A 386 -16.56 -23.98 -45.74
N ALA A 387 -17.00 -24.05 -44.48
CA ALA A 387 -18.11 -24.89 -44.03
C ALA A 387 -19.41 -24.08 -43.91
N ARG A 388 -20.52 -24.72 -44.27
CA ARG A 388 -21.89 -24.18 -44.41
C ARG A 388 -22.49 -23.68 -43.10
N ALA A 389 -23.28 -22.62 -43.22
CA ALA A 389 -24.21 -22.14 -42.20
C ALA A 389 -25.45 -23.04 -42.08
N HIS A 390 -25.88 -23.31 -40.85
CA HIS A 390 -27.20 -23.84 -40.50
C HIS A 390 -27.90 -22.90 -39.50
N PRO A 391 -29.25 -22.89 -39.47
CA PRO A 391 -30.04 -21.74 -38.99
C PRO A 391 -30.28 -21.72 -37.47
N LYS A 392 -30.60 -20.50 -37.00
CA LYS A 392 -30.93 -20.11 -35.62
C LYS A 392 -32.14 -20.88 -35.06
N ALA A 393 -32.00 -21.38 -33.82
CA ALA A 393 -33.12 -21.79 -32.97
C ALA A 393 -33.46 -20.69 -31.94
N PRO A 394 -34.73 -20.47 -31.57
CA PRO A 394 -35.13 -19.36 -30.70
C PRO A 394 -34.96 -19.70 -29.21
N LEU A 395 -34.35 -18.78 -28.46
CA LEU A 395 -34.27 -18.83 -26.99
C LEU A 395 -35.63 -18.43 -26.38
N LYS A 396 -36.24 -19.36 -25.63
CA LYS A 396 -37.36 -19.11 -24.71
C LYS A 396 -36.86 -18.31 -23.50
N ALA A 397 -37.55 -17.23 -23.16
CA ALA A 397 -37.43 -16.54 -21.87
C ALA A 397 -38.14 -17.35 -20.76
N PRO A 398 -37.67 -17.22 -19.51
CA PRO A 398 -38.64 -17.00 -18.44
C PRO A 398 -38.21 -15.99 -17.36
N GLN A 399 -39.21 -15.14 -17.05
CA GLN A 399 -39.71 -14.74 -15.73
C GLN A 399 -39.10 -13.55 -14.97
N LYS A 400 -40.05 -12.66 -14.62
CA LYS A 400 -39.97 -11.41 -13.86
C LYS A 400 -39.49 -11.64 -12.41
N PRO A 401 -38.80 -10.68 -11.78
CA PRO A 401 -38.65 -10.66 -10.33
C PRO A 401 -39.92 -10.16 -9.62
N LEU A 402 -40.27 -10.86 -8.55
CA LEU A 402 -41.31 -10.53 -7.56
C LEU A 402 -41.08 -9.13 -6.97
N GLN A 403 -42.08 -8.25 -7.03
CA GLN A 403 -42.14 -7.04 -6.22
C GLN A 403 -42.81 -7.35 -4.87
N ALA A 404 -42.16 -6.98 -3.76
CA ALA A 404 -42.76 -6.92 -2.43
C ALA A 404 -42.79 -5.44 -1.94
N PRO A 405 -43.78 -5.02 -1.12
CA PRO A 405 -44.26 -3.64 -1.16
C PRO A 405 -43.54 -2.68 -0.19
N LEU A 406 -43.16 -1.50 -0.72
CA LEU A 406 -42.83 -0.30 0.06
C LEU A 406 -44.06 0.22 0.81
N ARG A 407 -44.29 -0.21 2.05
CA ARG A 407 -45.14 0.49 3.02
C ARG A 407 -44.59 0.34 4.43
N LYS A 408 -43.51 1.07 4.74
CA LYS A 408 -43.10 1.44 6.11
C LYS A 408 -42.09 2.59 6.20
N ALA A 409 -41.56 3.09 5.08
CA ALA A 409 -40.56 4.16 5.06
C ALA A 409 -41.11 5.60 5.19
N ASN A 410 -42.43 5.81 5.10
CA ASN A 410 -43.04 7.15 5.13
C ASN A 410 -43.63 7.58 6.48
N GLN A 411 -43.52 6.78 7.53
CA GLN A 411 -43.98 7.17 8.88
C GLN A 411 -42.87 7.67 9.82
N LEU A 412 -41.58 7.45 9.50
CA LEU A 412 -40.45 7.93 10.33
C LEU A 412 -39.89 9.31 9.91
N ARG A 413 -40.39 9.91 8.82
CA ARG A 413 -39.94 11.23 8.34
C ARG A 413 -40.70 12.44 8.90
N LYS A 414 -41.68 12.24 9.78
CA LYS A 414 -42.49 13.33 10.38
C LYS A 414 -42.24 13.62 11.86
N ALA A 415 -41.27 12.95 12.51
CA ALA A 415 -41.05 13.10 13.97
C ALA A 415 -39.76 13.85 14.39
N ASN A 416 -38.90 14.30 13.47
CA ASN A 416 -37.61 14.95 13.81
C ASN A 416 -37.52 16.41 13.33
N GLN A 417 -38.52 17.23 13.65
CA GLN A 417 -38.37 18.69 13.67
C GLN A 417 -38.58 19.20 15.09
N LEU A 418 -37.49 19.27 15.87
CA LEU A 418 -37.48 19.91 17.19
C LEU A 418 -36.17 20.71 17.39
N ASN A 419 -36.31 22.01 17.15
CA ASN A 419 -35.67 23.18 17.77
C ASN A 419 -34.16 23.18 18.14
N PRO A 420 -33.29 23.92 17.41
CA PRO A 420 -31.83 24.00 17.67
C PRO A 420 -31.41 24.77 18.95
N ALA A 421 -32.31 25.53 19.59
CA ALA A 421 -31.92 26.49 20.64
C ALA A 421 -31.67 25.87 22.03
N LYS A 422 -32.04 24.61 22.27
CA LYS A 422 -31.88 23.96 23.60
C LYS A 422 -30.59 23.15 23.77
N SER A 423 -29.83 22.87 22.70
CA SER A 423 -28.55 22.13 22.82
C SER A 423 -27.35 23.03 23.16
N GLN A 424 -27.40 24.32 22.80
CA GLN A 424 -26.32 25.28 23.12
C GLN A 424 -26.24 25.63 24.61
N GLN A 425 -27.38 25.69 25.32
CA GLN A 425 -27.39 26.03 26.74
C GLN A 425 -26.82 24.90 27.62
N LYS A 426 -27.05 23.63 27.24
CA LYS A 426 -26.45 22.45 27.91
C LYS A 426 -24.94 22.31 27.65
N GLY A 427 -24.44 22.80 26.51
CA GLY A 427 -23.02 22.81 26.20
C GLY A 427 -22.22 23.82 27.04
N ASN A 428 -22.81 24.98 27.32
CA ASN A 428 -22.15 26.03 28.08
C ASN A 428 -22.05 25.73 29.59
N ASP A 429 -23.04 25.03 30.16
CA ASP A 429 -22.98 24.63 31.58
C ASP A 429 -21.94 23.52 31.85
N LEU A 430 -21.69 22.62 30.88
CA LEU A 430 -20.65 21.59 30.98
C LEU A 430 -19.22 22.13 30.85
N LEU A 431 -19.03 23.22 30.10
CA LEU A 431 -17.75 23.93 30.01
C LEU A 431 -17.42 24.68 31.32
N ARG A 432 -18.44 25.22 32.01
CA ARG A 432 -18.24 25.95 33.28
C ARG A 432 -17.81 25.02 34.43
N ILE A 433 -18.27 23.76 34.42
CA ILE A 433 -17.90 22.74 35.42
C ILE A 433 -16.46 22.22 35.20
N ARG A 434 -15.97 22.15 33.95
CA ARG A 434 -14.58 21.76 33.67
C ARG A 434 -13.55 22.82 34.10
N TYR A 435 -13.85 24.11 33.93
CA TYR A 435 -12.92 25.17 34.32
C TYR A 435 -12.77 25.34 35.83
N HIS A 436 -13.75 24.92 36.65
CA HIS A 436 -13.63 25.00 38.11
C HIS A 436 -12.80 23.86 38.72
N ASN A 437 -12.66 22.72 38.05
CA ASN A 437 -11.88 21.59 38.56
C ASN A 437 -10.38 21.66 38.22
N VAL A 438 -9.98 22.41 37.20
CA VAL A 438 -8.55 22.58 36.83
C VAL A 438 -7.84 23.51 37.82
N ASN A 439 -8.50 24.57 38.31
CA ASN A 439 -7.90 25.49 39.28
C ASN A 439 -7.74 24.91 40.70
N LYS A 440 -8.35 23.76 41.01
CA LYS A 440 -8.23 23.10 42.32
C LYS A 440 -7.07 22.11 42.40
N LEU A 441 -6.48 21.73 41.26
CA LEU A 441 -5.34 20.79 41.18
C LEU A 441 -3.98 21.50 41.12
N GLU A 442 -3.93 22.81 40.87
CA GLU A 442 -2.68 23.61 40.90
C GLU A 442 -2.36 24.22 42.28
N GLN A 443 -3.21 24.05 43.30
CA GLN A 443 -2.94 24.52 44.67
C GLN A 443 -2.44 23.43 45.64
N THR A 444 -2.17 22.23 45.14
CA THR A 444 -1.50 21.17 45.90
C THR A 444 -0.36 20.62 45.05
N ARG A 445 0.73 21.38 45.02
CA ARG A 445 2.08 20.93 44.68
C ARG A 445 2.96 21.13 45.89
#